data_AF-A0A945KNP5-F1
#
_entry.id   AF-A0A945KNP5-F1
#
_cell.length_a   1.000
_cell.length_b   1.000
_cell.length_c   1.000
_cell.angle_alpha   90.00
_cell.angle_beta   90.00
_cell.angle_gamma   90.00
#
_symmetry.space_group_name_H-M   'P 1'
#
loop_
_entity.id
_entity.type
_entity.pdbx_description
1 polymer ?
#
loop_
_entity_poly.entity_id
_entity_poly.type
_entity_poly.pdbx_seq_one_letter_code
_entity_poly.pdbx_strand_id
1 'polypeptide(L)' 'MIELLRSNDLVLLSWVEVYLRDAGIESVLLDQNISVLEGSIGAFNRRLMVLDDDEVKARALLKEADIETYEP' A
#
# COMPACT_ATOMS: atom_id res chain seq x y z
N MET A 1 -1.06 9.20 9.36
CA MET A 1 -0.74 8.20 8.31
C MET A 1 -1.55 6.95 8.60
N ILE A 2 -2.32 6.48 7.63
CA ILE A 2 -3.26 5.37 7.77
C ILE A 2 -2.85 4.22 6.85
N GLU A 3 -2.98 2.99 7.32
CA GLU A 3 -2.74 1.77 6.53
C GLU A 3 -3.90 1.55 5.55
N LEU A 4 -3.59 1.54 4.26
CA LEU A 4 -4.58 1.38 3.19
C LEU A 4 -4.62 -0.06 2.67
N LEU A 5 -3.45 -0.67 2.52
CA LEU A 5 -3.27 -2.00 1.95
C LEU A 5 -2.06 -2.66 2.60
N ARG A 6 -2.15 -3.98 2.77
CA ARG A 6 -1.04 -4.82 3.20
C ARG A 6 -0.90 -6.00 2.23
N SER A 7 0.25 -6.13 1.56
CA SER A 7 0.47 -7.20 0.57
C SER A 7 1.95 -7.59 0.45
N ASN A 8 2.22 -8.80 -0.03
CA ASN A 8 3.56 -9.22 -0.49
C ASN A 8 3.74 -9.08 -2.01
N ASP A 9 2.65 -8.85 -2.74
CA ASP A 9 2.68 -8.71 -4.19
C ASP A 9 3.26 -7.36 -4.57
N LEU A 10 4.50 -7.37 -5.08
CA LEU A 10 5.20 -6.16 -5.52
C LEU A 10 4.51 -5.47 -6.70
N VAL A 11 3.89 -6.24 -7.60
CA VAL A 11 3.24 -5.68 -8.78
C VAL A 11 2.01 -4.90 -8.35
N LEU A 12 1.19 -5.48 -7.46
CA LEU A 12 0.02 -4.79 -6.89
C LEU A 12 0.44 -3.51 -6.16
N LEU A 13 1.45 -3.59 -5.30
CA LEU A 13 1.91 -2.44 -4.51
C LEU A 13 2.42 -1.29 -5.41
N SER A 14 3.23 -1.61 -6.42
CA SER A 14 3.71 -0.60 -7.37
C SER A 14 2.57 -0.02 -8.21
N TRP A 15 1.59 -0.84 -8.60
CA TRP A 15 0.42 -0.36 -9.33
C TRP A 15 -0.39 0.61 -8.47
N VAL A 16 -0.68 0.26 -7.22
CA VAL A 16 -1.45 1.10 -6.29
C VAL A 16 -0.73 2.42 -6.01
N GLU A 17 0.59 2.39 -5.82
CA GLU A 17 1.39 3.61 -5.61
C GLU A 17 1.28 4.57 -6.80
N VAL A 18 1.40 4.06 -8.03
CA VAL A 18 1.26 4.87 -9.25
C VAL A 18 -0.17 5.39 -9.41
N TYR A 19 -1.17 4.55 -9.13
CA TYR A 19 -2.57 4.90 -9.26
C TYR A 19 -2.98 6.01 -8.27
N LEU A 20 -2.53 5.93 -7.01
CA LEU A 20 -2.73 6.98 -6.02
C LEU A 20 -1.99 8.27 -6.41
N ARG A 21 -0.74 8.15 -6.88
CA ARG A 21 0.05 9.30 -7.34
C ARG A 21 -0.62 10.05 -8.50
N ASP A 22 -1.20 9.33 -9.46
CA ASP A 22 -1.94 9.93 -10.59
C ASP A 22 -3.18 10.71 -10.11
N ALA A 23 -3.85 10.21 -9.06
CA ALA A 23 -4.94 10.91 -8.38
C ALA A 23 -4.49 12.08 -7.47
N GLY A 24 -3.17 12.36 -7.41
CA GLY A 24 -2.56 13.39 -6.57
C GLY A 24 -2.52 13.03 -5.08
N ILE A 25 -2.51 11.74 -4.74
CA ILE A 25 -2.45 11.23 -3.37
C ILE A 25 -1.04 10.71 -3.11
N GLU A 26 -0.40 11.19 -2.05
CA GLU A 26 0.91 10.68 -1.63
C GLU A 26 0.76 9.39 -0.82
N SER A 27 1.51 8.37 -1.19
CA SER A 27 1.55 7.08 -0.50
C SER A 27 2.98 6.66 -0.14
N VAL A 28 3.13 5.97 0.99
CA VAL A 28 4.42 5.49 1.50
C VAL A 28 4.36 3.97 1.71
N LEU A 29 5.32 3.26 1.13
CA LEU A 29 5.52 1.83 1.38
C LEU A 29 6.47 1.62 2.57
N LEU A 30 5.95 1.06 3.66
CA LEU A 30 6.71 0.62 4.83
C LEU A 30 7.10 -0.87 4.70
N ASP A 31 8.04 -1.31 5.55
CA ASP A 31 8.57 -2.68 5.57
C ASP A 31 9.37 -3.10 4.32
N GLN A 32 9.86 -2.14 3.52
CA GLN A 32 10.73 -2.41 2.36
C GLN A 32 12.13 -2.94 2.75
N ASN A 33 12.63 -2.57 3.94
CA ASN A 33 14.01 -2.83 4.36
C ASN A 33 14.19 -4.04 5.28
N ILE A 34 13.20 -4.94 5.40
CA ILE A 34 13.42 -6.21 6.10
C ILE A 34 14.30 -7.09 5.21
N SER A 35 15.59 -7.03 5.51
CA SER A 35 16.73 -7.73 4.94
C SER A 35 16.44 -8.82 3.92
N VAL A 36 16.76 -8.51 2.66
CA VAL A 36 17.13 -9.49 1.62
C VAL A 36 18.33 -10.38 2.03
N LEU A 37 18.98 -10.06 3.16
CA LEU A 37 20.20 -10.67 3.68
C LEU A 37 20.01 -11.94 4.53
N GLU A 38 18.79 -12.28 4.98
CA GLU A 38 18.53 -13.57 5.62
C GLU A 38 17.55 -14.37 4.76
N GLY A 39 18.10 -15.30 3.98
CA GLY A 39 17.43 -16.10 2.94
C GLY A 39 16.32 -17.06 3.40
N SER A 40 15.44 -16.65 4.30
CA SER A 40 14.15 -17.28 4.61
C SER A 40 13.34 -16.32 5.46
N ILE A 41 12.18 -15.89 4.95
CA ILE A 41 10.91 -15.59 5.63
C ILE A 41 10.13 -14.63 4.71
N GLY A 42 9.39 -15.21 3.76
CA GLY A 42 8.40 -14.51 2.95
C GLY A 42 7.13 -14.15 3.75
N ALA A 43 7.29 -13.59 4.96
CA ALA A 43 6.17 -13.37 5.89
C ALA A 43 5.97 -11.90 6.31
N PHE A 44 6.76 -10.96 5.78
CA PHE A 44 6.59 -9.55 6.11
C PHE A 44 5.81 -8.84 5.01
N ASN A 45 4.50 -8.80 5.23
CA ASN A 45 3.60 -8.07 4.35
C ASN A 45 3.97 -6.57 4.39
N ARG A 46 4.26 -6.00 3.22
CA ARG A 46 4.54 -4.57 3.09
C ARG A 46 3.25 -3.79 3.25
N ARG A 47 3.35 -2.64 3.92
CA ARG A 47 2.21 -1.78 4.22
C ARG A 47 2.26 -0.54 3.35
N LEU A 48 1.22 -0.32 2.57
CA LEU A 48 1.02 0.92 1.84
C LEU A 48 0.19 1.86 2.72
N MET A 49 0.80 2.99 3.05
CA MET A 49 0.25 4.01 3.93
C MET A 49 -0.11 5.26 3.12
N VAL A 50 -1.14 5.98 3.54
CA VAL A 50 -1.48 7.32 3.02
C VAL A 50 -1.57 8.34 4.16
N LEU A 51 -1.64 9.63 3.83
CA LEU A 51 -1.95 10.67 4.80
C LEU A 51 -3.38 10.47 5.36
N ASP A 52 -3.60 10.95 6.58
CA ASP A 52 -4.91 10.87 7.25
C ASP A 52 -5.99 11.62 6.45
N ASP A 53 -5.66 12.84 6.00
CA ASP A 53 -6.53 13.66 5.16
C ASP A 53 -6.92 13.00 3.82
N ASP A 54 -6.09 12.11 3.30
CA ASP A 54 -6.31 11.41 2.03
C ASP A 54 -6.99 10.04 2.18
N GLU A 55 -7.20 9.55 3.41
CA GLU A 55 -7.71 8.19 3.64
C GLU A 55 -9.02 7.93 2.87
N VAL A 56 -10.01 8.81 3.05
CA VAL A 56 -11.34 8.64 2.46
C VAL A 56 -11.26 8.62 0.94
N LYS A 57 -10.47 9.52 0.37
CA LYS A 57 -10.27 9.63 -1.08
C LYS A 57 -9.53 8.40 -1.63
N ALA A 58 -8.47 7.97 -0.96
CA ALA A 58 -7.68 6.82 -1.34
C ALA A 58 -8.50 5.52 -1.31
N ARG A 59 -9.31 5.31 -0.26
CA ARG A 59 -10.21 4.15 -0.15
C ARG A 59 -11.28 4.13 -1.24
N ALA A 60 -11.88 5.29 -1.53
CA ALA A 60 -12.86 5.41 -2.60
C ALA A 60 -12.23 5.02 -3.95
N LEU A 61 -11.05 5.56 -4.26
CA LEU A 61 -10.32 5.29 -5.49
C LEU A 61 -9.98 3.78 -5.64
N LEU A 62 -9.50 3.14 -4.57
CA LEU A 62 -9.19 1.71 -4.62
C LEU A 62 -10.42 0.83 -4.76
N LYS A 63 -11.54 1.23 -4.14
CA LYS A 63 -12.82 0.54 -4.32
C LYS A 63 -13.34 0.63 -5.75
N GLU A 64 -13.14 1.76 -6.42
CA GLU A 64 -13.47 1.91 -7.85
C GLU A 64 -12.63 0.99 -8.74
N ALA A 65 -11.41 0.67 -8.32
CA ALA A 65 -10.51 -0.26 -8.98
C ALA A 65 -10.71 -1.74 -8.59
N ASP A 66 -11.74 -2.07 -7.79
CA ASP A 66 -12.01 -3.40 -7.25
C ASP A 66 -10.85 -3.97 -6.40
N ILE A 67 -10.14 -3.09 -5.69
CA ILE A 67 -9.02 -3.47 -4.83
C ILE A 67 -9.46 -3.50 -3.37
N GLU A 68 -9.26 -4.65 -2.73
CA GLU A 68 -9.56 -4.83 -1.31
C GLU A 68 -8.60 -4.00 -0.44
N THR A 69 -9.17 -3.06 0.31
CA THR A 69 -8.42 -2.22 1.27
C THR A 69 -8.49 -2.81 2.66
N TYR A 70 -7.45 -2.60 3.47
CA TYR A 70 -7.44 -3.02 4.85
C TYR A 70 -8.42 -2.19 5.69
N GLU A 71 -9.44 -2.82 6.27
CA GLU A 71 -10.33 -2.23 7.28
C GLU A 71 -9.81 -2.63 8.68
N PRO A 72 -9.52 -1.66 9.57
CA PRO A 72 -8.97 -1.93 10.90
C PRO A 72 -9.95 -2.64 11.85
#